data_AF-A0A7Y9EV01-F1
#
_entry.id   AF-A0A7Y9EV01-F1
#
_cell.length_a   1.000
_cell.length_b   1.000
_cell.length_c   1.000
_cell.angle_alpha   90.00
_cell.angle_beta   90.00
_cell.angle_gamma   90.00
#
_symmetry.space_group_name_H-M   'P 1'
#
loop_
_entity.id
_entity.type
_entity.pdbx_description
1 polymer ?
#
loop_
_entity_poly.entity_id
_entity_poly.type
_entity_poly.pdbx_seq_one_letter_code
_entity_poly.pdbx_strand_id
1 'polypeptide(L)'
;MSELEQHPADSPFHARLPIGERLEVSALTEGLPWAFEQIVMRPLEPMLVPEQPRNGEIDRSECGPCRTSPNTIWHDDLWQVYASPEPGGLPFMAAISPREHWLLEDAPVEVLAALGPLLQRISEAVKTVPGVARCHFGRWNDGSAHMHMWALARPRA
;
A
#
# COMPACT_ATOMS: atom_id res chain seq x y z
N MET A 1 1.47 -23.64 6.26
CA MET A 1 0.48 -23.58 5.16
C MET A 1 1.11 -24.25 3.95
N SER A 2 0.38 -25.06 3.18
CA SER A 2 0.91 -25.60 1.92
C SER A 2 1.01 -24.44 0.95
N GLU A 3 2.22 -24.10 0.48
CA GLU A 3 2.38 -23.21 -0.66
C GLU A 3 1.55 -23.78 -1.82
N LEU A 4 0.76 -22.93 -2.47
CA LEU A 4 0.11 -23.34 -3.72
C LEU A 4 1.21 -23.64 -4.73
N GLU A 5 1.09 -24.73 -5.48
CA GLU A 5 2.00 -25.02 -6.56
C GLU A 5 1.82 -23.95 -7.64
N GLN A 6 2.86 -23.13 -7.83
CA GLN A 6 2.84 -22.01 -8.76
C GLN A 6 3.52 -22.36 -10.08
N HIS A 7 3.00 -21.84 -11.19
CA HIS A 7 3.62 -21.95 -12.51
C HIS A 7 3.61 -20.60 -13.23
N PRO A 8 4.48 -20.39 -14.24
CA PRO A 8 4.44 -19.18 -15.05
C PRO A 8 3.08 -18.98 -15.73
N ALA A 9 2.60 -17.74 -15.72
CA ALA A 9 1.36 -17.36 -16.37
C ALA A 9 1.52 -17.34 -17.90
N ASP A 10 0.56 -17.93 -18.62
CA ASP A 10 0.60 -18.08 -20.08
C ASP A 10 -0.68 -17.54 -20.71
N SER A 11 -0.73 -16.22 -20.88
CA SER A 11 -1.83 -15.56 -21.59
C SER A 11 -1.27 -14.65 -22.68
N PRO A 12 -2.09 -14.20 -23.65
CA PRO A 12 -1.66 -13.22 -24.64
C PRO A 12 -1.12 -11.92 -24.02
N PHE A 13 -1.53 -11.57 -22.80
CA PHE A 13 -0.93 -10.47 -22.07
C PHE A 13 0.51 -10.78 -21.66
N HIS A 14 0.73 -11.95 -21.04
CA HIS A 14 2.04 -12.41 -20.56
C HIS A 14 3.05 -12.59 -21.69
N ALA A 15 2.61 -13.09 -22.84
CA ALA A 15 3.45 -13.32 -24.02
C ALA A 15 4.06 -12.02 -24.60
N ARG A 16 3.53 -10.84 -24.25
CA ARG A 16 4.05 -9.54 -24.68
C ARG A 16 5.04 -8.93 -23.70
N LEU A 17 5.21 -9.51 -22.52
CA LEU A 17 6.11 -9.00 -21.50
C LEU A 17 7.54 -9.45 -21.80
N PRO A 18 8.55 -8.59 -21.59
CA PRO A 18 9.94 -8.92 -21.84
C PRO A 18 10.53 -9.74 -20.67
N ILE A 19 9.98 -10.93 -20.43
CA ILE A 19 10.38 -11.82 -19.33
C ILE A 19 11.85 -12.23 -19.52
N GLY A 20 12.64 -12.12 -18.46
CA GLY A 20 14.08 -12.38 -18.47
C GLY A 20 14.94 -11.20 -18.94
N GLU A 21 14.34 -10.14 -19.47
CA GLU A 21 15.05 -8.94 -19.90
C GLU A 21 15.07 -7.87 -18.80
N ARG A 22 16.07 -6.98 -18.86
CA ARG A 22 16.12 -5.78 -18.01
C ARG A 22 15.44 -4.63 -18.74
N LEU A 23 14.44 -4.04 -18.08
CA LEU A 23 13.78 -2.86 -18.62
C LEU A 23 14.71 -1.65 -18.64
N GLU A 24 14.63 -0.88 -19.72
CA GLU A 24 15.28 0.41 -19.88
C GLU A 24 14.61 1.42 -18.92
N VAL A 25 15.39 2.05 -18.05
CA VAL A 25 14.90 2.97 -17.00
C VAL A 25 15.74 4.24 -16.85
N SER A 26 16.60 4.55 -17.82
CA SER A 26 17.44 5.76 -17.81
C SER A 26 16.62 7.05 -17.74
N ALA A 27 15.38 7.05 -18.23
CA ALA A 27 14.45 8.16 -18.06
C ALA A 27 14.22 8.57 -16.58
N LEU A 28 14.40 7.65 -15.63
CA LEU A 28 14.32 7.96 -14.19
C LEU A 28 15.57 8.67 -13.65
N THR A 29 16.64 8.76 -14.44
CA THR A 29 17.85 9.54 -14.13
C THR A 29 17.82 10.94 -14.73
N GLU A 30 16.80 11.25 -15.54
CA GLU A 30 16.64 12.53 -16.22
C GLU A 30 15.63 13.42 -15.50
N GLY A 31 16.10 14.53 -14.91
CA GLY A 31 15.28 15.64 -14.44
C GLY A 31 14.52 15.42 -13.12
N LEU A 32 13.90 16.51 -12.63
CA LEU A 32 13.02 16.46 -11.45
C LEU A 32 11.69 15.77 -11.81
N PRO A 33 11.06 15.00 -10.89
CA PRO A 33 11.30 14.95 -9.45
C PRO A 33 12.29 13.86 -9.00
N TRP A 34 12.94 13.17 -9.93
CA TRP A 34 13.75 11.99 -9.63
C TRP A 34 15.18 12.42 -9.28
N ALA A 35 15.68 11.96 -8.12
CA ALA A 35 17.02 12.29 -7.63
C ALA A 35 17.97 11.09 -7.78
N PHE A 36 17.85 10.35 -8.87
CA PHE A 36 18.66 9.16 -9.13
C PHE A 36 19.76 9.47 -10.13
N GLU A 37 21.00 9.20 -9.77
CA GLU A 37 22.13 9.29 -10.71
C GLU A 37 22.22 8.06 -11.61
N GLN A 38 21.91 6.88 -11.07
CA GLN A 38 21.90 5.61 -11.79
C GLN A 38 20.82 4.68 -11.23
N ILE A 39 20.11 3.97 -12.11
CA ILE A 39 19.14 2.93 -11.73
C ILE A 39 19.37 1.72 -12.63
N VAL A 40 19.39 0.53 -12.03
CA VAL A 40 19.49 -0.74 -12.75
C VAL A 40 18.37 -1.67 -12.29
N MET A 41 17.45 -1.98 -13.19
CA MET A 41 16.38 -2.96 -12.91
C MET A 41 16.95 -4.38 -12.88
N ARG A 42 16.41 -5.23 -11.99
CA ARG A 42 16.56 -6.69 -12.12
C ARG A 42 15.84 -7.17 -13.38
N PRO A 43 16.26 -8.31 -13.97
CA PRO A 43 15.49 -8.95 -15.04
C PRO A 43 14.05 -9.17 -14.60
N LEU A 44 13.09 -8.96 -15.50
CA LEU A 44 11.69 -9.20 -15.20
C LEU A 44 11.45 -10.69 -15.00
N GLU A 45 11.11 -11.09 -13.79
CA GLU A 45 10.83 -12.49 -13.45
C GLU A 45 9.48 -12.93 -14.02
N PRO A 46 9.28 -14.24 -14.30
CA PRO A 46 7.99 -14.76 -14.69
C PRO A 46 6.91 -14.43 -13.65
N MET A 47 5.75 -13.95 -14.10
CA MET A 47 4.60 -13.83 -13.22
C MET A 47 4.04 -15.21 -12.92
N LEU A 48 3.92 -15.55 -11.63
CA LEU A 48 3.51 -16.86 -11.17
C LEU A 48 2.02 -16.89 -10.83
N VAL A 49 1.34 -17.96 -11.22
CA VAL A 49 -0.08 -18.21 -10.94
C VAL A 49 -0.29 -19.60 -10.31
N PRO A 50 -1.26 -19.76 -9.40
CA PRO A 50 -2.04 -18.68 -8.77
C PRO A 50 -1.16 -17.77 -7.92
N GLU A 51 -1.58 -16.52 -7.70
CA GLU A 51 -0.91 -15.64 -6.75
C GLU A 51 -0.98 -16.27 -5.35
N GLN A 52 0.08 -16.12 -4.54
CA GLN A 52 0.00 -16.59 -3.16
C GLN A 52 -1.03 -15.73 -2.39
N PRO A 53 -1.86 -16.35 -1.54
CA PRO A 53 -2.86 -15.62 -0.77
C PRO A 53 -2.21 -14.53 0.08
N ARG A 54 -2.84 -13.36 0.14
CA ARG A 54 -2.38 -12.27 1.01
C ARG A 54 -2.70 -12.59 2.47
N ASN A 55 -2.04 -11.89 3.40
CA ASN A 55 -2.34 -12.06 4.83
C ASN A 55 -3.81 -11.74 5.12
N GLY A 56 -4.49 -12.66 5.78
CA GLY A 56 -5.91 -12.53 6.09
C GLY A 56 -6.87 -13.06 5.03
N GLU A 57 -6.39 -13.50 3.86
CA GLU A 57 -7.26 -13.92 2.75
C GLU A 57 -7.91 -15.29 2.98
N ILE A 58 -7.13 -16.26 3.51
CA ILE A 58 -7.64 -17.60 3.86
C ILE A 58 -8.04 -17.67 5.33
N ASP A 59 -7.19 -17.14 6.22
CA ASP A 59 -7.43 -17.12 7.66
C ASP A 59 -7.36 -15.68 8.17
N ARG A 60 -8.49 -15.16 8.65
CA ARG A 60 -8.62 -13.82 9.22
C ARG A 60 -7.70 -13.62 10.43
N SER A 61 -7.31 -14.66 11.16
CA SER A 61 -6.43 -14.54 12.33
C SER A 61 -5.01 -14.07 11.95
N GLU A 62 -4.58 -14.37 10.73
CA GLU A 62 -3.31 -13.94 10.14
C GLU A 62 -3.35 -12.47 9.67
N CYS A 63 -4.53 -11.85 9.63
CA CYS A 63 -4.67 -10.45 9.25
C CYS A 63 -4.10 -9.50 10.31
N GLY A 64 -2.99 -8.83 9.97
CA GLY A 64 -2.36 -7.81 10.83
C GLY A 64 -3.32 -6.70 11.28
N PRO A 65 -3.99 -5.99 10.35
CA PRO A 65 -4.92 -4.90 10.70
C PRO A 65 -6.11 -5.31 11.58
N CYS A 66 -6.52 -6.59 11.58
CA CYS A 66 -7.59 -7.07 12.48
C CYS A 66 -7.15 -7.20 13.93
N ARG A 67 -5.84 -7.16 14.22
CA ARG A 67 -5.31 -7.28 15.58
C ARG A 67 -5.06 -5.91 16.17
N THR A 68 -5.29 -5.78 17.48
CA THR A 68 -4.92 -4.57 18.22
C THR A 68 -3.42 -4.33 18.11
N SER A 69 -3.03 -3.09 17.81
CA SER A 69 -1.63 -2.69 17.75
C SER A 69 -1.34 -1.49 18.64
N PRO A 70 -0.18 -1.47 19.34
CA PRO A 70 0.27 -0.28 20.07
C PRO A 70 0.54 0.93 19.17
N ASN A 71 0.67 0.73 17.85
CA ASN A 71 0.91 1.83 16.89
C ASN A 71 -0.40 2.41 16.32
N THR A 72 -1.56 1.98 16.83
CA THR A 72 -2.85 2.58 16.49
C THR A 72 -2.92 3.95 17.15
N ILE A 73 -2.81 5.02 16.36
CA ILE A 73 -2.74 6.40 16.86
C ILE A 73 -4.10 7.09 16.92
N TRP A 74 -5.10 6.53 16.22
CA TRP A 74 -6.46 7.02 16.22
C TRP A 74 -7.41 5.91 15.75
N HIS A 75 -8.64 5.89 16.26
CA HIS A 75 -9.73 5.09 15.71
C HIS A 75 -11.08 5.70 16.09
N ASP A 76 -12.13 5.34 15.34
CA ASP A 76 -13.53 5.51 15.74
C ASP A 76 -14.24 4.14 15.71
N ASP A 77 -15.56 4.13 15.49
CA ASP A 77 -16.35 2.89 15.42
C ASP A 77 -16.07 2.10 14.13
N LEU A 78 -15.69 2.77 13.04
CA LEU A 78 -15.58 2.16 11.70
C LEU A 78 -14.14 2.05 11.23
N TRP A 79 -13.30 3.03 11.55
CA TRP A 79 -11.97 3.22 10.98
C TRP A 79 -10.89 3.33 12.05
N GLN A 80 -9.66 3.03 11.64
CA GLN A 80 -8.46 3.18 12.45
C GLN A 80 -7.30 3.71 11.61
N VAL A 81 -6.36 4.37 12.28
CA VAL A 81 -5.10 4.87 11.71
C VAL A 81 -3.95 4.26 12.49
N TYR A 82 -3.10 3.55 11.76
CA TYR A 82 -1.92 2.85 12.26
C TYR A 82 -0.67 3.57 11.75
N ALA A 83 0.17 4.08 12.66
CA ALA A 83 1.45 4.68 12.28
C ALA A 83 2.51 3.60 12.04
N SER A 84 3.41 3.83 11.08
CA SER A 84 4.59 2.97 10.95
C SER A 84 5.41 2.99 12.25
N PRO A 85 5.78 1.84 12.83
CA PRO A 85 6.57 1.78 14.06
C PRO A 85 7.98 2.32 13.89
N GLU A 86 8.54 2.15 12.70
CA GLU A 86 9.90 2.58 12.38
C GLU A 86 9.89 3.91 11.63
N PRO A 87 10.81 4.84 11.98
CA PRO A 87 11.02 6.06 11.21
C PRO A 87 11.35 5.71 9.75
N GLY A 88 10.43 6.01 8.84
CA GLY A 88 10.67 5.90 7.41
C GLY A 88 11.41 7.14 6.86
N GLY A 89 11.68 7.15 5.56
CA GLY A 89 12.22 8.33 4.86
C GLY A 89 11.22 9.50 4.72
N LEU A 90 10.00 9.35 5.24
CA LEU A 90 8.97 10.39 5.22
C LEU A 90 8.74 10.95 6.63
N PRO A 91 8.42 12.25 6.78
CA PRO A 91 8.09 12.85 8.08
C PRO A 91 6.93 12.16 8.81
N PHE A 92 6.01 11.56 8.06
CA PHE A 92 4.91 10.76 8.58
C PHE A 92 4.43 9.78 7.51
N MET A 93 4.13 8.56 7.95
CA MET A 93 3.51 7.49 7.17
C MET A 93 2.57 6.70 8.07
N ALA A 94 1.32 6.54 7.64
CA ALA A 94 0.35 5.72 8.36
C ALA A 94 -0.54 4.95 7.40
N ALA A 95 -0.94 3.75 7.81
CA ALA A 95 -2.01 2.99 7.19
C ALA A 95 -3.36 3.44 7.76
N ILE A 96 -4.37 3.48 6.92
CA ILE A 96 -5.76 3.79 7.23
C ILE A 96 -6.57 2.56 6.83
N SER A 97 -7.30 1.95 7.76
CA SER A 97 -8.10 0.75 7.46
C SER A 97 -9.43 0.79 8.21
N PRO A 98 -10.45 0.07 7.73
CA PRO A 98 -11.59 -0.27 8.56
C PRO A 98 -11.13 -1.05 9.80
N ARG A 99 -11.98 -1.09 10.84
CA ARG A 99 -11.72 -1.92 12.02
C ARG A 99 -12.14 -3.37 11.78
N GLU A 100 -13.24 -3.56 11.08
CA GLU A 100 -13.68 -4.88 10.63
C GLU A 100 -12.92 -5.33 9.38
N HIS A 101 -12.86 -6.64 9.16
CA HIS A 101 -12.19 -7.21 7.99
C HIS A 101 -13.07 -7.03 6.76
N TRP A 102 -12.82 -5.96 6.01
CA TRP A 102 -13.48 -5.71 4.73
C TRP A 102 -12.45 -5.70 3.60
N LEU A 103 -12.85 -6.23 2.45
CA LEU A 103 -12.26 -5.90 1.17
C LEU A 103 -12.87 -4.56 0.71
N LEU A 104 -12.26 -3.92 -0.30
CA LEU A 104 -12.89 -2.71 -0.85
C LEU A 104 -14.20 -3.07 -1.55
N GLU A 105 -14.24 -4.25 -2.15
CA GLU A 105 -15.28 -4.76 -3.04
C GLU A 105 -16.53 -5.23 -2.28
N ASP A 106 -16.41 -5.54 -0.99
CA ASP A 106 -17.49 -6.03 -0.13
C ASP A 106 -17.80 -5.15 1.09
N ALA A 107 -17.07 -4.04 1.27
CA ALA A 107 -17.31 -3.11 2.37
C ALA A 107 -18.73 -2.50 2.28
N PRO A 108 -19.44 -2.39 3.42
CA PRO A 108 -20.71 -1.66 3.48
C PRO A 108 -20.54 -0.21 3.02
N VAL A 109 -21.55 0.33 2.34
CA VAL A 109 -21.52 1.70 1.79
C VAL A 109 -21.27 2.73 2.88
N GLU A 110 -21.77 2.50 4.09
CA GLU A 110 -21.62 3.36 5.25
C GLU A 110 -20.16 3.43 5.72
N VAL A 111 -19.43 2.30 5.65
CA VAL A 111 -17.99 2.24 5.92
C VAL A 111 -17.23 3.07 4.89
N LEU A 112 -17.54 2.87 3.61
CA LEU A 112 -16.89 3.59 2.51
C LEU A 112 -17.21 5.09 2.53
N ALA A 113 -18.44 5.47 2.87
CA ALA A 113 -18.87 6.87 2.97
C ALA A 113 -18.11 7.63 4.07
N ALA A 114 -17.75 6.96 5.17
CA ALA A 114 -16.98 7.54 6.27
C ALA A 114 -15.51 7.84 5.90
N LEU A 115 -14.99 7.23 4.82
CA LEU A 115 -13.60 7.41 4.40
C LEU A 115 -13.31 8.85 3.94
N GLY A 116 -14.22 9.49 3.19
CA GLY A 116 -14.02 10.85 2.68
C GLY A 116 -13.69 11.88 3.78
N PRO A 117 -14.56 12.04 4.80
CA PRO A 117 -14.29 12.91 5.94
C PRO A 117 -13.03 12.52 6.74
N LEU A 118 -12.71 11.23 6.82
CA LEU A 118 -11.48 10.77 7.46
C LEU A 118 -10.23 11.22 6.69
N LEU A 119 -10.20 11.07 5.37
CA LEU A 119 -9.09 11.53 4.52
C LEU A 119 -8.87 13.04 4.66
N GLN A 120 -9.95 13.83 4.75
CA GLN A 120 -9.84 15.27 5.01
C GLN A 120 -9.18 15.56 6.37
N ARG A 121 -9.66 14.93 7.45
CA ARG A 121 -9.10 15.10 8.81
C ARG A 121 -7.62 14.72 8.87
N ILE A 122 -7.24 13.60 8.26
CA ILE A 122 -5.85 13.14 8.20
C ILE A 122 -4.99 14.11 7.39
N SER A 123 -5.47 14.58 6.23
CA SER A 123 -4.73 15.55 5.41
C SER A 123 -4.41 16.83 6.17
N GLU A 124 -5.39 17.38 6.91
CA GLU A 124 -5.17 18.56 7.75
C GLU A 124 -4.19 18.29 8.89
N ALA A 125 -4.38 17.19 9.64
CA ALA A 125 -3.50 16.82 10.75
C ALA A 125 -2.05 16.58 10.30
N VAL A 126 -1.84 15.88 9.19
CA VAL A 126 -0.50 15.62 8.65
C VAL A 126 0.21 16.92 8.25
N LYS A 127 -0.52 17.91 7.73
CA LYS A 127 0.03 19.22 7.37
C LYS A 127 0.39 20.09 8.58
N THR A 128 -0.01 19.74 9.81
CA THR A 128 0.47 20.46 11.02
C THR A 128 1.87 20.03 11.43
N VAL A 129 2.41 18.94 10.87
CA VAL A 129 3.80 18.53 11.12
C VAL A 129 4.75 19.55 10.48
N PRO A 130 5.72 20.12 11.24
CA PRO A 130 6.68 21.07 10.70
C PRO A 130 7.40 20.55 9.46
N GLY A 131 7.46 21.37 8.41
CA GLY A 131 8.12 21.00 7.15
C GLY A 131 7.28 20.16 6.19
N VAL A 132 6.03 19.81 6.52
CA VAL A 132 5.11 19.12 5.60
C VAL A 132 4.28 20.13 4.81
N ALA A 133 4.07 19.89 3.52
CA ALA A 133 3.23 20.72 2.66
C ALA A 133 2.00 19.99 2.12
N ARG A 134 2.07 18.67 1.94
CA ARG A 134 1.01 17.85 1.35
C ARG A 134 0.90 16.50 2.05
N CYS A 135 -0.27 15.89 1.98
CA CYS A 135 -0.51 14.49 2.31
C CYS A 135 -0.92 13.76 1.03
N HIS A 136 -0.17 12.73 0.65
CA HIS A 136 -0.55 11.85 -0.47
C HIS A 136 -1.31 10.65 0.07
N PHE A 137 -2.32 10.21 -0.67
CA PHE A 137 -3.04 8.98 -0.38
C PHE A 137 -2.80 7.95 -1.49
N GLY A 138 -2.57 6.70 -1.12
CA GLY A 138 -2.37 5.60 -2.07
C GLY A 138 -2.91 4.28 -1.55
N ARG A 139 -3.48 3.47 -2.44
CA ARG A 139 -3.85 2.08 -2.18
C ARG A 139 -3.06 1.20 -3.14
N TRP A 140 -2.33 0.26 -2.58
CA TRP A 140 -1.69 -0.83 -3.33
C TRP A 140 -2.39 -2.16 -3.04
N ASN A 141 -2.79 -2.38 -1.78
CA ASN A 141 -3.48 -3.59 -1.32
C ASN A 141 -2.64 -4.88 -1.44
N ASP A 142 -1.33 -4.73 -1.56
CA ASP A 142 -0.35 -5.82 -1.52
C ASP A 142 -0.13 -6.27 -0.06
N GLY A 143 0.20 -7.55 0.13
CA GLY A 143 0.59 -8.10 1.44
C GLY A 143 -0.53 -8.37 2.44
N SER A 144 -1.71 -7.74 2.34
CA SER A 144 -2.89 -8.09 3.12
C SER A 144 -4.19 -7.94 2.34
N ALA A 145 -5.14 -8.85 2.56
CA ALA A 145 -6.47 -8.79 1.98
C ALA A 145 -7.31 -7.62 2.55
N HIS A 146 -7.09 -7.27 3.80
CA HIS A 146 -7.82 -6.24 4.51
C HIS A 146 -7.61 -4.86 3.86
N MET A 147 -8.73 -4.20 3.54
CA MET A 147 -8.76 -2.88 2.90
C MET A 147 -7.92 -1.88 3.68
N HIS A 148 -6.89 -1.34 3.03
CA HIS A 148 -6.12 -0.25 3.62
C HIS A 148 -5.65 0.75 2.57
N MET A 149 -5.44 1.97 3.03
CA MET A 149 -4.80 3.06 2.29
C MET A 149 -3.62 3.59 3.09
N TRP A 150 -2.72 4.28 2.43
CA TRP A 150 -1.60 4.95 3.07
C TRP A 150 -1.78 6.46 3.03
N ALA A 151 -1.49 7.13 4.14
CA ALA A 151 -1.26 8.55 4.23
C ALA A 151 0.25 8.82 4.28
N LEU A 152 0.75 9.60 3.33
CA LEU A 152 2.18 9.85 3.13
C LEU A 152 2.48 11.34 3.18
N ALA A 153 3.18 11.80 4.22
CA ALA A 153 3.55 13.21 4.35
C ALA A 153 4.63 13.58 3.33
N ARG A 154 4.42 14.68 2.62
CA ARG A 154 5.38 15.20 1.63
C ARG A 154 6.02 16.48 2.13
N PRO A 155 7.36 16.57 2.13
CA PRO A 155 8.06 17.78 2.52
C PRO A 155 7.60 19.00 1.73
N ARG A 156 7.70 20.16 2.37
CA ARG A 156 7.75 21.46 1.71
C ARG A 156 9.02 21.48 0.86
N ALA A 157 8.89 21.94 -0.38
CA ALA A 157 10.03 22.19 -1.26
C ALA A 157 10.89 23.34 -0.72
#